data_AF-A0A553BAN5-F1
#
_entry.id   AF-A0A553BAN5-F1
#
_cell.length_a   1.000
_cell.length_b   1.000
_cell.length_c   1.000
_cell.angle_alpha   90.00
_cell.angle_beta   90.00
_cell.angle_gamma   90.00
#
_symmetry.space_group_name_H-M   'P 1'
#
loop_
_entity.id
_entity.type
_entity.pdbx_description
1 polymer ?
#
loop_
_entity_poly.entity_id
_entity_poly.type
_entity_poly.pdbx_seq_one_letter_code
_entity_poly.pdbx_strand_id
1 'polypeptide(L)'
;MGNKIKLFDYLSSQPLQGIYTIELEGDKRKKMRKRTAKIEVRFTKITIEASELSQGKAIRKLTLMMLKTIIKLFIMQIAYATEEETEPRSCFSEEEIECLELQMKQLEGKTEKLKNPYKSSDLKRYIWVIARLGGWKGYLSERKPDITTFWIGLQKFFSIIQGWILFRDVPHGNHDKLLFF
;
A
#
# COMPACT_ATOMS: atom_id res chain seq x y z
N MET A 1 16.32 -26.16 -13.63
CA MET A 1 16.65 -25.50 -12.34
C MET A 1 17.70 -24.43 -12.61
N GLY A 2 17.31 -23.17 -12.77
CA GLY A 2 18.25 -22.07 -12.98
C GLY A 2 18.91 -21.68 -11.67
N ASN A 3 20.24 -21.65 -11.65
CA ASN A 3 21.02 -21.36 -10.45
C ASN A 3 20.72 -19.92 -9.98
N LYS A 4 19.98 -19.74 -8.87
CA LYS A 4 19.67 -18.43 -8.29
C LYS A 4 20.93 -17.89 -7.58
N ILE A 5 21.75 -17.13 -8.31
CA ILE A 5 22.90 -16.43 -7.74
C ILE A 5 22.42 -15.05 -7.27
N LYS A 6 22.74 -14.64 -6.04
CA LYS A 6 22.43 -13.28 -5.59
C LYS A 6 23.24 -12.29 -6.42
N LEU A 7 22.63 -11.15 -6.75
CA LEU A 7 23.29 -10.10 -7.52
C LEU A 7 24.63 -9.67 -6.89
N PHE A 8 24.67 -9.58 -5.56
CA PHE A 8 25.89 -9.24 -4.84
C PHE A 8 27.00 -10.29 -5.03
N ASP A 9 26.67 -11.58 -4.92
CA ASP A 9 27.64 -12.67 -5.07
C ASP A 9 28.17 -12.73 -6.51
N TYR A 10 27.27 -12.51 -7.49
CA TYR A 10 27.63 -12.43 -8.91
C TYR A 10 28.49 -11.20 -9.25
N LEU A 11 28.17 -10.03 -8.70
CA LEU A 11 28.97 -8.81 -8.89
C LEU A 11 30.34 -8.93 -8.23
N SER A 12 30.41 -9.58 -7.06
CA SER A 12 31.66 -9.79 -6.34
C SER A 12 32.64 -10.69 -7.11
N SER A 13 32.12 -11.60 -7.94
CA SER A 13 32.95 -12.46 -8.80
C SER A 13 33.40 -11.79 -10.11
N GLN A 14 32.84 -10.64 -10.49
CA GLN A 14 33.24 -9.93 -11.71
C GLN A 14 34.65 -9.32 -11.57
N PRO A 15 35.40 -9.14 -12.67
CA PRO A 15 36.72 -8.52 -12.62
C PRO A 15 36.68 -7.10 -12.03
N LEU A 16 37.64 -6.81 -11.16
CA LEU A 16 37.85 -5.47 -10.60
C LEU A 16 38.13 -4.48 -11.75
N GLN A 17 37.28 -3.48 -11.89
CA GLN A 17 37.36 -2.47 -12.96
C GLN A 17 38.11 -1.21 -12.51
N GLY A 18 38.23 -1.01 -11.21
CA GLY A 18 38.98 0.11 -10.65
C GLY A 18 38.87 0.19 -9.15
N ILE A 19 39.65 1.10 -8.58
CA ILE A 19 39.65 1.39 -7.16
C ILE A 19 39.59 2.91 -7.03
N TYR A 20 38.68 3.40 -6.20
CA TYR A 20 38.63 4.81 -5.84
C TYR A 20 38.72 4.97 -4.33
N THR A 21 39.20 6.13 -3.93
CA THR A 21 39.36 6.49 -2.53
C THR A 21 38.47 7.68 -2.26
N ILE A 22 37.58 7.56 -1.26
CA ILE A 22 36.75 8.67 -0.81
C ILE A 22 37.06 9.04 0.62
N GLU A 23 37.10 10.35 0.87
CA GLU A 23 37.07 10.88 2.22
C GLU A 23 35.63 10.96 2.68
N LEU A 24 35.33 10.26 3.78
CA LEU A 24 34.02 10.27 4.42
C LEU A 24 34.08 11.15 5.67
N GLU A 25 33.24 12.17 5.70
CA GLU A 25 33.06 13.02 6.87
C GLU A 25 32.33 12.27 8.00
N GLY A 26 32.63 12.62 9.25
CA GLY A 26 32.00 12.02 10.43
C GLY A 26 30.64 12.65 10.77
N ASP A 27 29.73 11.87 11.38
CA ASP A 27 28.50 12.38 12.01
C ASP A 27 28.59 12.22 13.54
N LYS A 28 28.70 13.34 14.24
CA LYS A 28 28.82 13.40 15.71
C LYS A 28 27.59 12.84 16.43
N ARG A 29 26.38 12.94 15.84
CA ARG A 29 25.13 12.42 16.44
C ARG A 29 25.11 10.90 16.50
N LYS A 30 25.79 10.26 15.54
CA LYS A 30 25.93 8.79 15.44
C LYS A 30 27.29 8.28 15.93
N LYS A 31 28.09 9.13 16.62
CA LYS A 31 29.47 8.84 17.05
C LYS A 31 30.38 8.32 15.92
N MET A 32 30.16 8.76 14.68
CA MET A 32 30.92 8.32 13.52
C MET A 32 32.10 9.29 13.26
N ARG A 33 33.32 8.76 13.10
CA ARG A 33 34.55 9.56 12.87
C ARG A 33 34.82 9.76 11.39
N LYS A 34 35.51 10.85 11.03
CA LYS A 34 36.05 11.08 9.68
C LYS A 34 37.03 9.95 9.34
N ARG A 35 36.93 9.40 8.13
CA ARG A 35 37.80 8.32 7.65
C ARG A 35 37.91 8.30 6.13
N THR A 36 38.98 7.69 5.64
CA THR A 36 39.16 7.44 4.21
C THR A 36 38.76 6.01 3.89
N ALA A 37 37.89 5.81 2.91
CA ALA A 37 37.43 4.51 2.45
C ALA A 37 37.96 4.21 1.05
N LYS A 38 38.54 3.03 0.89
CA LYS A 38 38.93 2.47 -0.41
C LYS A 38 37.76 1.63 -0.92
N ILE A 39 37.29 1.91 -2.14
CA ILE A 39 36.16 1.22 -2.73
C ILE A 39 36.58 0.59 -4.05
N GLU A 40 36.28 -0.69 -4.16
CA GLU A 40 36.47 -1.49 -5.37
C GLU A 40 35.26 -1.35 -6.29
N VAL A 41 35.49 -1.04 -7.56
CA VAL A 41 34.46 -0.92 -8.59
C VAL A 41 34.41 -2.19 -9.40
N ARG A 42 33.22 -2.80 -9.47
CA ARG A 42 32.88 -3.91 -10.36
C ARG A 42 31.55 -3.56 -11.01
N PHE A 43 31.41 -3.82 -12.31
CA PHE A 43 30.14 -3.62 -13.01
C PHE A 43 29.91 -4.74 -14.01
N THR A 44 28.63 -4.99 -14.30
CA THR A 44 28.17 -5.92 -15.33
C THR A 44 26.80 -5.47 -15.82
N LYS A 45 26.43 -5.86 -17.03
CA LYS A 45 25.06 -5.73 -17.50
C LYS A 45 24.17 -6.71 -16.73
N ILE A 46 23.00 -6.26 -16.30
CA ILE A 46 21.98 -7.08 -15.64
C ILE A 46 20.60 -6.82 -16.26
N THR A 47 19.70 -7.78 -16.10
CA THR A 47 18.28 -7.64 -16.43
C THR A 47 17.49 -7.70 -15.12
N ILE A 48 16.64 -6.71 -14.89
CA ILE A 48 15.75 -6.65 -13.72
C ILE A 48 14.33 -6.82 -14.24
N GLU A 49 13.76 -8.00 -14.08
CA GLU A 49 12.35 -8.25 -14.41
C GLU A 49 11.51 -8.12 -13.14
N ALA A 50 10.73 -7.04 -13.02
CA ALA A 50 9.82 -6.84 -11.89
C ALA A 50 8.47 -7.59 -12.07
N SER A 51 8.13 -7.91 -13.32
CA SER A 51 6.93 -8.64 -13.69
C SER A 51 7.39 -9.99 -14.27
N GLU A 52 7.38 -11.04 -13.46
CA GLU A 52 7.74 -12.42 -13.85
C GLU A 52 6.78 -13.04 -14.92
N LEU A 53 6.00 -12.21 -15.62
CA LEU A 53 4.99 -12.61 -16.58
C LEU A 53 5.55 -12.54 -18.01
N SER A 54 5.61 -13.68 -18.68
CA SER A 54 6.06 -13.80 -20.08
C SER A 54 4.93 -13.75 -21.10
N GLN A 55 3.67 -13.90 -20.67
CA GLN A 55 2.51 -13.91 -21.56
C GLN A 55 1.88 -12.52 -21.72
N GLY A 56 1.70 -12.07 -22.96
CA GLY A 56 1.12 -10.75 -23.25
C GLY A 56 -0.28 -10.53 -22.63
N LYS A 57 -1.12 -11.58 -22.55
CA LYS A 57 -2.43 -11.51 -21.87
C LYS A 57 -2.29 -11.22 -20.37
N ALA A 58 -1.29 -11.81 -19.72
CA ALA A 58 -1.05 -11.62 -18.29
C ALA A 58 -0.51 -10.21 -18.02
N ILE A 59 0.42 -9.72 -18.85
CA ILE A 59 0.93 -8.34 -18.78
C ILE A 59 -0.23 -7.35 -18.93
N ARG A 60 -1.11 -7.53 -19.93
CA ARG A 60 -2.27 -6.64 -20.13
C ARG A 60 -3.20 -6.60 -18.92
N LYS A 61 -3.49 -7.75 -18.32
CA LYS A 61 -4.31 -7.81 -17.08
C LYS A 61 -3.61 -7.10 -15.93
N LEU A 62 -2.32 -7.34 -15.73
CA LEU A 62 -1.52 -6.67 -14.70
C LEU A 62 -1.55 -5.15 -14.90
N THR A 63 -1.31 -4.65 -16.12
CA THR A 63 -1.36 -3.21 -16.43
C THR A 63 -2.73 -2.61 -16.14
N LEU A 64 -3.82 -3.30 -16.49
CA LEU A 64 -5.18 -2.82 -16.20
C LEU A 64 -5.46 -2.77 -14.70
N MET A 65 -5.00 -3.76 -13.93
CA MET A 65 -5.13 -3.76 -12.48
C MET A 65 -4.33 -2.62 -11.85
N MET A 66 -3.08 -2.41 -12.28
CA MET A 66 -2.25 -1.30 -11.84
C MET A 66 -2.89 0.05 -12.15
N LEU A 67 -3.37 0.23 -13.39
CA LEU A 67 -4.04 1.46 -13.81
C LEU A 67 -5.29 1.73 -12.96
N LYS A 68 -6.10 0.71 -12.69
CA LYS A 68 -7.27 0.82 -11.81
C LYS A 68 -6.87 1.31 -10.42
N THR A 69 -5.80 0.77 -9.82
CA THR A 69 -5.31 1.21 -8.51
C THR A 69 -4.77 2.64 -8.53
N ILE A 70 -4.02 3.03 -9.57
CA ILE A 70 -3.49 4.39 -9.72
C ILE A 70 -4.63 5.40 -9.84
N ILE A 71 -5.65 5.09 -10.65
CA ILE A 71 -6.85 5.94 -10.79
C ILE A 71 -7.54 6.12 -9.44
N LYS A 72 -7.74 5.04 -8.66
CA LYS A 72 -8.29 5.16 -7.31
C LYS A 72 -7.45 6.11 -6.44
N LEU A 73 -6.13 5.95 -6.41
CA LEU A 73 -5.25 6.84 -5.63
C LEU A 73 -5.39 8.31 -6.02
N PHE A 74 -5.47 8.62 -7.31
CA PHE A 74 -5.64 10.00 -7.77
C PHE A 74 -7.04 10.55 -7.51
N ILE A 75 -8.10 9.77 -7.70
CA ILE A 75 -9.46 10.19 -7.33
C ILE A 75 -9.51 10.53 -5.84
N MET A 76 -8.90 9.69 -4.99
CA MET A 76 -8.86 9.95 -3.55
C MET A 76 -8.07 11.21 -3.18
N GLN A 77 -6.91 11.42 -3.83
CA GLN A 77 -6.09 12.60 -3.65
C GLN A 77 -6.85 13.89 -4.06
N ILE A 78 -7.55 13.84 -5.19
CA ILE A 78 -8.33 14.97 -5.72
C ILE A 78 -9.51 15.25 -4.80
N ALA A 79 -10.28 14.22 -4.41
CA ALA A 79 -11.42 14.38 -3.52
C ALA A 79 -11.02 15.05 -2.19
N TYR A 80 -9.86 14.73 -1.62
CA TYR A 80 -9.39 15.41 -0.40
C TYR A 80 -8.85 16.83 -0.65
N ALA A 81 -8.45 17.15 -1.88
CA ALA A 81 -7.98 18.48 -2.25
C ALA A 81 -9.13 19.46 -2.50
N THR A 82 -10.32 18.98 -2.87
CA THR A 82 -11.49 19.81 -3.19
C THR A 82 -12.53 19.82 -2.07
N GLU A 83 -13.37 20.85 -2.03
CA GLU A 83 -14.51 20.91 -1.10
C GLU A 83 -15.75 20.21 -1.66
N GLU A 84 -15.80 19.98 -2.98
CA GLU A 84 -16.90 19.34 -3.68
C GLU A 84 -17.19 17.93 -3.16
N GLU A 85 -18.48 17.61 -3.07
CA GLU A 85 -18.95 16.26 -2.76
C GLU A 85 -18.88 15.40 -4.03
N THR A 86 -18.37 14.18 -3.89
CA THR A 86 -18.22 13.25 -5.03
C THR A 86 -18.92 11.95 -4.70
N GLU A 87 -19.57 11.33 -5.69
CA GLU A 87 -20.26 10.06 -5.49
C GLU A 87 -19.27 8.92 -5.13
N PRO A 88 -19.54 8.07 -4.11
CA PRO A 88 -18.64 7.00 -3.70
C PRO A 88 -18.36 5.96 -4.80
N ARG A 89 -19.37 5.70 -5.64
CA ARG A 89 -19.29 4.77 -6.78
C ARG A 89 -18.28 5.16 -7.84
N SER A 90 -17.83 6.41 -7.85
CA SER A 90 -16.75 6.86 -8.74
C SER A 90 -15.40 6.19 -8.43
N CYS A 91 -15.21 5.69 -7.20
CA CYS A 91 -13.94 5.10 -6.74
C CYS A 91 -14.09 3.67 -6.20
N PHE A 92 -15.23 3.32 -5.62
CA PHE A 92 -15.46 2.04 -4.96
C PHE A 92 -16.71 1.33 -5.51
N SER A 93 -16.69 0.00 -5.60
CA SER A 93 -17.90 -0.78 -5.90
C SER A 93 -18.85 -0.81 -4.70
N GLU A 94 -20.07 -1.29 -4.90
CA GLU A 94 -21.06 -1.43 -3.83
C GLU A 94 -20.59 -2.35 -2.70
N GLU A 95 -19.97 -3.46 -3.06
CA GLU A 95 -19.41 -4.40 -2.10
C GLU A 95 -18.24 -3.78 -1.33
N GLU A 96 -17.42 -2.95 -2.00
CA GLU A 96 -16.36 -2.20 -1.35
C GLU A 96 -16.94 -1.16 -0.37
N ILE A 97 -17.99 -0.44 -0.76
CA ILE A 97 -18.69 0.56 0.06
C ILE A 97 -19.28 -0.09 1.32
N GLU A 98 -19.98 -1.21 1.17
CA GLU A 98 -20.58 -1.95 2.28
C GLU A 98 -19.50 -2.42 3.28
N CYS A 99 -18.40 -2.99 2.77
CA CYS A 99 -17.28 -3.41 3.60
C CYS A 99 -16.64 -2.23 4.34
N LEU A 100 -16.48 -1.09 3.67
CA LEU A 100 -15.90 0.13 4.27
C LEU A 100 -16.82 0.73 5.35
N GLU A 101 -18.14 0.69 5.19
CA GLU A 101 -19.08 1.11 6.24
C GLU A 101 -18.92 0.26 7.52
N LEU A 102 -18.74 -1.05 7.37
CA LEU A 102 -18.48 -1.93 8.51
C LEU A 102 -17.12 -1.65 9.16
N GLN A 103 -16.07 -1.42 8.37
CA GLN A 103 -14.73 -1.10 8.86
C GLN A 103 -14.68 0.24 9.59
N MET A 104 -15.43 1.24 9.12
CA MET A 104 -15.49 2.55 9.76
C MET A 104 -15.90 2.46 11.23
N LYS A 105 -16.92 1.64 11.56
CA LYS A 105 -17.39 1.45 12.95
C LYS A 105 -16.28 0.97 13.89
N GLN A 106 -15.29 0.26 13.37
CA GLN A 106 -14.13 -0.22 14.14
C GLN A 106 -13.01 0.83 14.25
N LEU A 107 -12.94 1.76 13.29
CA LEU A 107 -11.84 2.71 13.14
C LEU A 107 -12.15 4.10 13.72
N GLU A 108 -13.42 4.40 13.98
CA GLU A 108 -13.85 5.58 14.71
C GLU A 108 -13.24 5.59 16.12
N GLY A 109 -12.63 6.72 16.48
CA GLY A 109 -12.08 6.89 17.81
C GLY A 109 -13.16 7.14 18.84
N LYS A 110 -12.78 7.08 20.12
CA LYS A 110 -13.68 7.33 21.26
C LYS A 110 -14.15 8.79 21.35
N THR A 111 -13.42 9.72 20.76
CA THR A 111 -13.72 11.15 20.82
C THR A 111 -14.42 11.63 19.57
N GLU A 112 -15.28 12.64 19.70
CA GLU A 112 -16.03 13.21 18.56
C GLU A 112 -15.10 13.70 17.44
N LYS A 113 -13.93 14.23 17.81
CA LYS A 113 -12.89 14.68 16.85
C LYS A 113 -12.26 13.56 16.02
N LEU A 114 -12.45 12.30 16.42
CA LEU A 114 -11.93 11.11 15.74
C LEU A 114 -13.05 10.29 15.07
N LYS A 115 -14.28 10.80 15.04
CA LYS A 115 -15.36 10.24 14.24
C LYS A 115 -15.28 10.78 12.81
N ASN A 116 -15.90 10.03 11.90
CA ASN A 116 -15.95 10.42 10.51
C ASN A 116 -17.01 11.54 10.31
N PRO A 117 -16.64 12.74 9.83
CA PRO A 117 -17.57 13.86 9.69
C PRO A 117 -18.41 13.79 8.40
N TYR A 118 -18.07 12.90 7.46
CA TYR A 118 -18.60 12.91 6.10
C TYR A 118 -19.88 12.07 5.99
N LYS A 119 -20.78 12.48 5.10
CA LYS A 119 -22.06 11.81 4.83
C LYS A 119 -21.87 10.56 3.98
N SER A 120 -22.84 9.64 4.00
CA SER A 120 -22.80 8.39 3.21
C SER A 120 -22.76 8.63 1.69
N SER A 121 -23.29 9.77 1.23
CA SER A 121 -23.26 10.22 -0.17
C SER A 121 -21.92 10.81 -0.60
N ASP A 122 -20.99 11.06 0.33
CA ASP A 122 -19.70 11.69 0.05
C ASP A 122 -18.58 10.65 0.02
N LEU A 123 -17.87 10.58 -1.10
CA LEU A 123 -16.69 9.74 -1.28
C LEU A 123 -15.64 9.95 -0.17
N LYS A 124 -15.49 11.17 0.36
CA LYS A 124 -14.53 11.49 1.43
C LYS A 124 -14.73 10.62 2.68
N ARG A 125 -15.96 10.17 2.94
CA ARG A 125 -16.29 9.25 4.03
C ARG A 125 -15.51 7.94 3.93
N TYR A 126 -15.47 7.36 2.75
CA TYR A 126 -14.82 6.07 2.50
C TYR A 126 -13.31 6.23 2.40
N ILE A 127 -12.85 7.33 1.80
CA ILE A 127 -11.42 7.67 1.77
C ILE A 127 -10.86 7.88 3.18
N TRP A 128 -11.66 8.45 4.10
CA TRP A 128 -11.27 8.58 5.51
C TRP A 128 -10.94 7.22 6.11
N VAL A 129 -11.75 6.19 5.85
CA VAL A 129 -11.50 4.81 6.30
C VAL A 129 -10.19 4.26 5.73
N ILE A 130 -9.95 4.45 4.43
CA ILE A 130 -8.69 4.07 3.78
C ILE A 130 -7.50 4.78 4.42
N ALA A 131 -7.60 6.08 4.69
CA ALA A 131 -6.54 6.85 5.36
C ALA A 131 -6.24 6.31 6.77
N ARG A 132 -7.29 5.95 7.54
CA ARG A 132 -7.15 5.36 8.87
C ARG A 132 -6.42 4.02 8.82
N LEU A 133 -6.77 3.15 7.88
CA LEU A 133 -6.05 1.91 7.62
C LEU A 133 -4.58 2.19 7.24
N GLY A 134 -4.34 3.26 6.48
CA GLY A 134 -3.03 3.75 6.08
C GLY A 134 -2.16 4.29 7.22
N GLY A 135 -2.71 4.43 8.44
CA GLY A 135 -1.99 4.94 9.61
C GLY A 135 -2.19 6.44 9.87
N TRP A 136 -3.10 7.10 9.15
CA TRP A 136 -3.48 8.47 9.47
C TRP A 136 -4.27 8.52 10.78
N LYS A 137 -3.99 9.52 11.62
CA LYS A 137 -4.60 9.60 12.96
C LYS A 137 -6.09 9.94 12.96
N GLY A 138 -6.61 10.52 11.89
CA GLY A 138 -8.03 10.86 11.76
C GLY A 138 -8.39 12.30 12.12
N TYR A 139 -7.43 13.12 12.57
CA TYR A 139 -7.68 14.52 12.92
C TYR A 139 -7.76 15.40 11.67
N LEU A 140 -8.93 16.00 11.42
CA LEU A 140 -9.14 16.92 10.29
C LEU A 140 -8.24 18.18 10.34
N SER A 141 -7.79 18.57 11.54
CA SER A 141 -6.87 19.69 11.74
C SER A 141 -5.41 19.33 11.44
N GLU A 142 -5.07 18.04 11.43
CA GLU A 142 -3.73 17.61 11.03
C GLU A 142 -3.60 17.64 9.50
N ARG A 143 -2.36 17.48 9.02
CA ARG A 143 -2.08 17.39 7.60
C ARG A 143 -2.94 16.30 6.95
N LYS A 144 -3.55 16.65 5.82
CA LYS A 144 -4.33 15.70 4.99
C LYS A 144 -3.47 14.47 4.63
N PRO A 145 -4.08 13.28 4.53
CA PRO A 145 -3.37 12.08 4.11
C PRO A 145 -2.66 12.28 2.76
N ASP A 146 -1.47 11.70 2.62
CA ASP A 146 -0.73 11.71 1.36
C ASP A 146 -1.01 10.43 0.54
N ILE A 147 -0.52 10.42 -0.69
CA ILE A 147 -0.70 9.28 -1.60
C ILE A 147 -0.11 7.98 -1.04
N THR A 148 0.97 8.06 -0.25
CA THR A 148 1.59 6.92 0.43
C THR A 148 0.64 6.32 1.47
N THR A 149 0.03 7.17 2.28
CA THR A 149 -0.98 6.77 3.28
C THR A 149 -2.15 6.07 2.61
N PHE A 150 -2.67 6.63 1.52
CA PHE A 150 -3.75 5.99 0.76
C PHE A 150 -3.34 4.65 0.15
N TRP A 151 -2.12 4.54 -0.39
CA TRP A 151 -1.61 3.30 -0.95
C TRP A 151 -1.51 2.18 0.09
N ILE A 152 -0.93 2.47 1.27
CA ILE A 152 -0.87 1.51 2.39
C ILE A 152 -2.29 1.12 2.84
N GLY A 153 -3.19 2.10 2.93
CA GLY A 153 -4.59 1.90 3.28
C GLY A 153 -5.31 0.95 2.32
N LEU A 154 -5.16 1.19 1.00
CA LEU A 154 -5.75 0.34 -0.04
C LEU A 154 -5.20 -1.09 0.01
N GLN A 155 -3.90 -1.27 0.22
CA GLN A 155 -3.32 -2.61 0.33
C GLN A 155 -3.96 -3.40 1.49
N LYS A 156 -4.08 -2.78 2.67
CA LYS A 156 -4.76 -3.41 3.82
C LYS A 156 -6.23 -3.67 3.55
N PHE A 157 -6.91 -2.71 2.94
CA PHE A 157 -8.32 -2.85 2.59
C PHE A 157 -8.55 -4.02 1.62
N PHE A 158 -7.69 -4.22 0.62
CA PHE A 158 -7.82 -5.36 -0.30
C PHE A 158 -7.69 -6.70 0.42
N SER A 159 -6.86 -6.82 1.45
CA SER A 159 -6.83 -8.03 2.28
C SER A 159 -8.11 -8.20 3.11
N ILE A 160 -8.65 -7.11 3.65
CA ILE A 160 -9.89 -7.13 4.44
C ILE A 160 -11.08 -7.55 3.59
N ILE A 161 -11.28 -6.93 2.43
CA ILE A 161 -12.43 -7.24 1.57
C ILE A 161 -12.35 -8.66 1.00
N GLN A 162 -11.15 -9.18 0.71
CA GLN A 162 -10.97 -10.59 0.34
C GLN A 162 -11.45 -11.52 1.45
N GLY A 163 -11.06 -11.25 2.71
CA GLY A 163 -11.54 -12.03 3.86
C GLY A 163 -13.05 -11.91 4.08
N TRP A 164 -13.61 -10.71 3.90
CA TRP A 164 -15.04 -10.45 4.04
C TRP A 164 -15.87 -11.17 2.97
N ILE A 165 -15.43 -11.13 1.71
CA ILE A 165 -16.07 -11.88 0.61
C ILE A 165 -16.00 -13.38 0.89
N LEU A 166 -14.83 -13.90 1.28
CA LEU A 166 -14.67 -15.31 1.60
C LEU A 166 -15.65 -15.75 2.70
N PHE A 167 -15.80 -14.97 3.77
CA PHE A 167 -16.74 -15.27 4.84
C PHE A 167 -18.19 -15.32 4.32
N ARG A 168 -18.58 -14.35 3.47
CA ARG A 168 -19.94 -14.27 2.91
C ARG A 168 -20.26 -15.39 1.92
N ASP A 169 -19.27 -15.81 1.13
CA ASP A 169 -19.44 -16.82 0.08
C ASP A 169 -19.40 -18.26 0.63
N VAL A 170 -18.89 -18.48 1.85
CA VAL A 170 -18.98 -19.78 2.51
C VAL A 170 -20.43 -20.02 2.94
N PRO A 171 -21.12 -21.06 2.40
CA PRO A 171 -22.46 -21.39 2.84
C PRO A 171 -22.40 -21.73 4.33
N HIS A 172 -23.09 -20.94 5.13
CA HIS A 172 -23.23 -21.20 6.56
C HIS A 172 -24.09 -22.45 6.70
N GLY A 173 -23.43 -23.61 6.78
CA GLY A 173 -24.07 -24.85 7.19
C GLY A 173 -24.80 -24.60 8.51
N ASN A 174 -26.05 -25.00 8.55
CA ASN A 174 -27.02 -24.89 9.62
C ASN A 174 -26.42 -25.35 10.99
N HIS A 175 -25.74 -24.46 11.71
CA HIS A 175 -25.14 -24.76 13.01
C HIS A 175 -26.03 -24.33 14.20
N ASP A 176 -27.24 -23.82 13.94
CA ASP A 176 -28.25 -23.51 14.98
C ASP A 176 -29.09 -24.75 15.41
N LYS A 177 -28.54 -25.97 15.32
CA LYS A 177 -29.17 -27.20 15.83
C LYS A 177 -28.28 -28.03 16.75
N LEU A 178 -27.50 -27.39 17.60
CA LEU A 178 -26.97 -28.03 18.81
C LEU A 178 -27.20 -27.13 20.03
N LEU A 179 -28.47 -26.81 20.28
CA LEU A 179 -28.95 -26.45 21.62
C LEU A 179 -29.54 -27.72 22.25
N PHE A 180 -28.93 -28.11 23.37
CA PHE A 180 -29.51 -28.84 24.50
C PHE A 180 -30.51 -29.97 24.19
N PHE A 181 -30.03 -31.20 24.25
CA PHE A 181 -30.60 -32.25 25.10
C PHE A 181 -29.45 -33.02 25.75
#